data_AF-M1YYI7-F1
#
_entry.id   AF-M1YYI7-F1
#
_cell.length_a   1.000
_cell.length_b   1.000
_cell.length_c   1.000
_cell.angle_alpha   90.00
_cell.angle_beta   90.00
_cell.angle_gamma   90.00
#
_symmetry.space_group_name_H-M   'P 1'
#
loop_
_entity.id
_entity.type
_entity.pdbx_description
1 polymer ?
#
loop_
_entity_poly.entity_id
_entity_poly.type
_entity_poly.pdbx_seq_one_letter_code
_entity_poly.pdbx_strand_id
1 'polypeptide(L)'
;VIQIGADSTVDSRFNLNFEMNLTAMSTTTLGIHDQSITSAALALTTLEAITTALETLSNARGRVGAVQNRLVRTINNLSVTIENVQAAESQIRDADIAQEIANLTRNQILVQASTAMVGQANLIPQSVLQLLQ
;
A
#
# COMPACT_ATOMS: atom_id res chain seq x y z
N VAL A 1 -5.80 4.01 14.03
CA VAL A 1 -5.43 4.76 12.81
C VAL A 1 -4.70 3.81 11.90
N ILE A 2 -5.12 3.67 10.65
CA ILE A 2 -4.55 2.74 9.67
C ILE A 2 -3.67 3.54 8.73
N GLN A 3 -2.44 3.07 8.48
CA GLN A 3 -1.53 3.68 7.52
C GLN A 3 -1.93 3.22 6.11
N ILE A 4 -2.18 4.17 5.20
CA ILE A 4 -2.63 3.91 3.83
C ILE A 4 -1.76 4.60 2.77
N GLY A 5 -0.79 5.41 3.18
CA GLY A 5 0.19 6.07 2.30
C GLY A 5 1.63 5.83 2.75
N ALA A 6 2.57 6.33 1.96
CA ALA A 6 4.01 6.09 2.16
C ALA A 6 4.66 7.04 3.18
N ASP A 7 4.01 8.16 3.52
CA ASP A 7 4.53 9.16 4.46
C ASP A 7 3.83 9.14 5.82
N SER A 8 4.40 9.79 6.82
CA SER A 8 3.85 9.86 8.18
C SER A 8 2.82 10.98 8.37
N THR A 9 2.36 11.64 7.29
CA THR A 9 1.43 12.76 7.37
C THR A 9 0.01 12.29 7.70
N VAL A 10 -0.87 13.24 8.03
CA VAL A 10 -2.28 12.94 8.36
C VAL A 10 -3.07 12.45 7.15
N ASP A 11 -2.70 12.86 5.94
CA ASP A 11 -3.40 12.50 4.71
C ASP A 11 -3.15 11.03 4.33
N SER A 12 -1.99 10.49 4.71
CA SER A 12 -1.63 9.07 4.54
C SER A 12 -2.21 8.16 5.62
N ARG A 13 -3.09 8.67 6.49
CA ARG A 13 -3.60 7.96 7.66
C ARG A 13 -5.12 7.95 7.70
N PHE A 14 -5.72 6.76 7.72
CA PHE A 14 -7.15 6.60 7.91
C PHE A 14 -7.50 6.45 9.40
N ASN A 15 -8.08 7.49 9.99
CA ASN A 15 -8.53 7.45 11.38
C ASN A 15 -10.01 7.07 11.48
N LEU A 16 -10.28 5.78 11.66
CA LEU A 16 -11.64 5.24 11.80
C LEU A 16 -12.48 5.94 12.88
N ASN A 17 -11.89 6.33 14.00
CA ASN A 17 -12.63 6.97 15.09
C ASN A 17 -13.06 8.39 14.72
N PHE A 18 -12.19 9.12 14.01
CA PHE A 18 -12.50 10.46 13.53
C PHE A 18 -13.52 10.44 12.38
N GLU A 19 -13.32 9.53 11.43
CA GLU A 19 -14.16 9.41 10.23
C GLU A 19 -15.57 8.88 10.58
N MET A 20 -15.67 7.83 11.41
CA MET A 20 -16.97 7.33 11.86
C MET A 20 -17.62 8.22 12.92
N ASN A 21 -16.82 8.77 13.85
CA ASN A 21 -17.20 9.62 14.98
C ASN A 21 -18.65 9.38 15.45
N LEU A 22 -18.87 8.15 15.92
CA LEU A 22 -20.15 7.65 16.37
C LEU A 22 -20.29 7.91 17.88
N THR A 23 -21.39 8.54 18.26
CA THR A 23 -21.77 8.70 19.67
C THR A 23 -22.56 7.47 20.14
N ALA A 24 -22.55 7.20 21.44
CA ALA A 24 -23.31 6.09 22.01
C ALA A 24 -24.82 6.24 21.70
N MET A 25 -25.40 5.20 21.09
CA MET A 25 -26.81 5.17 20.68
C MET A 25 -27.66 4.37 21.68
N SER A 26 -27.80 4.88 22.91
CA SER A 26 -28.69 4.29 23.90
C SER A 26 -30.12 4.84 23.78
N THR A 27 -31.09 4.15 24.38
CA THR A 27 -32.49 4.62 24.47
C THR A 27 -32.59 5.97 25.16
N THR A 28 -31.72 6.26 26.13
CA THR A 28 -31.64 7.55 26.81
C THR A 28 -31.06 8.64 25.91
N THR A 29 -29.95 8.37 25.21
CA THR A 29 -29.34 9.34 24.28
C THR A 29 -30.27 9.65 23.09
N LEU A 30 -31.07 8.68 22.67
CA LEU A 30 -32.06 8.83 21.61
C LEU A 30 -33.40 9.41 22.07
N GLY A 31 -33.57 9.69 23.38
CA GLY A 31 -34.79 10.29 23.92
C GLY A 31 -36.01 9.36 23.92
N ILE A 32 -35.82 8.05 23.82
CA ILE A 32 -36.90 7.05 23.76
C ILE A 32 -37.06 6.21 25.05
N HIS A 33 -36.29 6.51 26.09
CA HIS A 33 -36.27 5.73 27.34
C HIS A 33 -37.58 5.84 28.14
N ASP A 34 -38.13 7.05 28.31
CA ASP A 34 -39.28 7.33 29.19
C ASP A 34 -40.55 7.69 28.41
N GLN A 35 -40.76 7.06 27.25
CA GLN A 35 -41.92 7.34 26.42
C GLN A 35 -43.16 6.59 26.89
N SER A 36 -44.34 7.21 26.74
CA SER A 36 -45.61 6.68 27.21
C SER A 36 -46.69 6.75 26.15
N ILE A 37 -47.51 5.69 26.06
CA ILE A 37 -48.57 5.53 25.06
C ILE A 37 -49.95 5.42 25.75
N THR A 38 -50.04 5.83 27.02
CA THR A 38 -51.27 5.68 27.82
C THR A 38 -52.39 6.66 27.43
N SER A 39 -52.08 7.70 26.66
CA SER A 39 -53.07 8.62 26.10
C SER A 39 -52.76 8.96 24.64
N ALA A 40 -53.76 9.41 23.88
CA ALA A 40 -53.59 9.77 22.47
C ALA A 40 -52.55 10.91 22.27
N ALA A 41 -52.52 11.89 23.18
CA ALA A 41 -51.54 12.97 23.12
C ALA A 41 -50.10 12.46 23.36
N LEU A 42 -49.92 11.61 24.38
CA LEU A 42 -48.59 11.03 24.69
C LEU A 42 -48.11 10.08 23.59
N ALA A 43 -49.03 9.35 22.95
CA ALA A 43 -48.72 8.50 21.80
C ALA A 43 -48.18 9.30 20.61
N LEU A 44 -48.75 10.48 20.33
CA LEU A 44 -48.26 11.36 19.26
C LEU A 44 -46.85 11.91 19.57
N THR A 45 -46.60 12.34 20.81
CA THR A 45 -45.26 12.78 21.23
C THR A 45 -44.23 11.64 21.17
N THR A 46 -44.63 10.43 21.58
CA THR A 46 -43.77 9.24 21.49
C THR A 46 -43.41 8.91 20.05
N LEU A 47 -44.38 9.03 19.13
CA LEU A 47 -44.15 8.80 17.70
C LEU A 47 -43.12 9.79 17.13
N GLU A 48 -43.22 11.07 17.50
CA GLU A 48 -42.27 12.09 17.08
C GLU A 48 -40.85 11.82 17.61
N ALA A 49 -40.74 11.41 18.88
CA ALA A 49 -39.47 11.02 19.48
C ALA A 49 -38.83 9.81 18.76
N ILE A 50 -39.63 8.79 18.44
CA ILE A 50 -39.16 7.60 17.70
C ILE A 50 -38.70 7.98 16.28
N THR A 51 -39.46 8.81 15.56
CA THR A 51 -39.06 9.27 14.22
C THR A 51 -37.72 10.00 14.26
N THR A 52 -37.51 10.87 15.24
CA THR A 52 -36.25 11.59 15.43
C THR A 52 -35.10 10.63 15.75
N ALA A 53 -35.35 9.63 16.61
CA ALA A 53 -34.37 8.59 16.93
C ALA A 53 -33.98 7.74 15.70
N LEU A 54 -34.96 7.40 14.85
CA LEU A 54 -34.74 6.67 13.61
C LEU A 54 -33.94 7.48 12.59
N GLU A 55 -34.19 8.78 12.48
CA GLU A 55 -33.41 9.67 11.62
C GLU A 55 -31.95 9.75 12.10
N THR A 56 -31.75 9.89 13.41
CA THR A 56 -30.41 9.90 14.03
C THR A 56 -29.66 8.58 13.75
N LEU A 57 -30.33 7.43 13.91
CA LEU A 57 -29.76 6.12 13.58
C LEU A 57 -29.43 5.99 12.09
N SER A 58 -30.32 6.45 11.22
CA SER A 58 -30.10 6.41 9.78
C SER A 58 -28.90 7.25 9.36
N ASN A 59 -28.73 8.43 9.95
CA ASN A 59 -27.55 9.28 9.75
C ASN A 59 -26.27 8.60 10.24
N ALA A 60 -26.29 7.99 11.42
CA ALA A 60 -25.16 7.22 11.94
C ALA A 60 -24.77 6.05 11.00
N ARG A 61 -25.75 5.27 10.53
CA ARG A 61 -25.53 4.18 9.56
C ARG A 61 -25.02 4.70 8.22
N GLY A 62 -25.55 5.83 7.74
CA GLY A 62 -25.09 6.50 6.53
C GLY A 62 -23.62 6.90 6.60
N ARG A 63 -23.18 7.45 7.74
CA ARG A 63 -21.77 7.76 7.99
C ARG A 63 -20.89 6.51 7.97
N VAL A 64 -21.29 5.44 8.66
CA VAL A 64 -20.55 4.17 8.61
C VAL A 64 -20.45 3.63 7.18
N GLY A 65 -21.53 3.68 6.40
CA GLY A 65 -21.54 3.28 5.00
C GLY A 65 -20.64 4.14 4.11
N ALA A 66 -20.59 5.46 4.34
CA ALA A 66 -19.68 6.35 3.63
C ALA A 66 -18.21 6.04 3.94
N VAL A 67 -17.88 5.82 5.21
CA VAL A 67 -16.54 5.42 5.66
C VAL A 67 -16.15 4.07 5.06
N GLN A 68 -17.07 3.10 5.02
CA GLN A 68 -16.85 1.79 4.38
C GLN A 68 -16.54 1.95 2.89
N ASN A 69 -17.32 2.75 2.16
CA ASN A 69 -17.08 3.02 0.73
C ASN A 69 -15.70 3.66 0.49
N ARG A 70 -15.32 4.63 1.34
CA ARG A 70 -13.98 5.22 1.28
C ARG A 70 -12.90 4.17 1.54
N LEU A 71 -13.06 3.34 2.56
CA LEU A 71 -12.09 2.29 2.88
C LEU A 71 -11.91 1.30 1.71
N VAL A 72 -13.01 0.86 1.08
CA VAL A 72 -12.95 -0.02 -0.10
C VAL A 72 -12.21 0.65 -1.26
N ARG A 73 -12.49 1.94 -1.53
CA ARG A 73 -11.77 2.69 -2.57
C ARG A 73 -10.28 2.83 -2.26
N THR A 74 -9.94 3.13 -1.01
CA THR A 74 -8.55 3.23 -0.56
C THR A 74 -7.82 1.91 -0.69
N ILE A 75 -8.45 0.79 -0.31
CA ILE A 75 -7.86 -0.55 -0.48
C ILE A 75 -7.56 -0.81 -1.95
N ASN A 76 -8.52 -0.57 -2.84
CA ASN A 76 -8.33 -0.78 -4.28
C ASN A 76 -7.19 0.10 -4.84
N ASN A 77 -7.12 1.37 -4.43
CA ASN A 77 -6.05 2.27 -4.84
C ASN A 77 -4.67 1.83 -4.30
N LEU A 78 -4.62 1.37 -3.05
CA LEU A 78 -3.38 0.87 -2.45
C LEU A 78 -2.91 -0.40 -3.14
N SER A 79 -3.80 -1.31 -3.51
CA SER A 79 -3.45 -2.51 -4.28
C SER A 79 -2.80 -2.16 -5.63
N VAL A 80 -3.36 -1.21 -6.38
CA VAL A 80 -2.76 -0.73 -7.64
C VAL A 80 -1.40 -0.06 -7.38
N THR A 81 -1.28 0.70 -6.30
CA THR A 81 -0.01 1.34 -5.94
C THR A 81 1.07 0.31 -5.60
N ILE A 82 0.71 -0.73 -4.85
CA ILE A 82 1.61 -1.85 -4.51
C ILE A 82 2.09 -2.54 -5.79
N GLU A 83 1.20 -2.84 -6.72
CA GLU A 83 1.55 -3.46 -8.00
C GLU A 83 2.54 -2.60 -8.79
N ASN A 84 2.27 -1.29 -8.90
CA ASN A 84 3.16 -0.36 -9.60
C ASN A 84 4.54 -0.25 -8.94
N VAL A 85 4.60 -0.19 -7.60
CA VAL A 85 5.86 -0.12 -6.85
C VAL A 85 6.65 -1.42 -6.99
N GLN A 86 6.01 -2.58 -6.91
CA GLN A 86 6.66 -3.87 -7.11
C GLN A 86 7.20 -4.02 -8.55
N ALA A 87 6.44 -3.56 -9.55
CA ALA A 87 6.90 -3.57 -10.94
C ALA A 87 8.13 -2.65 -11.14
N ALA A 88 8.13 -1.46 -10.52
CA ALA A 88 9.27 -0.55 -10.55
C ALA A 88 10.50 -1.14 -9.83
N GLU A 89 10.30 -1.76 -8.66
CA GLU A 89 11.36 -2.46 -7.92
C GLU A 89 11.97 -3.59 -8.76
N SER A 90 11.13 -4.41 -9.42
CA SER A 90 11.59 -5.49 -10.29
C SER A 90 12.47 -4.96 -11.42
N GLN A 91 12.04 -3.88 -12.10
CA GLN A 91 12.83 -3.29 -13.18
C GLN A 91 14.18 -2.76 -12.72
N ILE A 92 14.23 -2.10 -11.55
CA ILE A 92 15.48 -1.61 -10.97
C ILE A 92 16.40 -2.79 -10.66
N ARG A 93 15.88 -3.81 -9.97
CA ARG A 93 16.65 -5.00 -9.60
C ARG A 93 17.15 -5.77 -10.81
N ASP A 94 16.33 -5.92 -11.85
CA ASP A 94 16.71 -6.60 -13.09
C ASP A 94 17.80 -5.83 -13.84
N ALA A 95 17.75 -4.49 -13.86
CA ALA A 95 18.79 -3.66 -14.45
C ALA A 95 20.12 -3.77 -13.70
N ASP A 96 20.08 -3.76 -12.36
CA ASP A 96 21.28 -3.94 -11.52
C ASP A 96 21.92 -5.32 -11.72
N ILE A 97 21.10 -6.37 -11.81
CA ILE A 97 21.59 -7.73 -12.11
C ILE A 97 22.19 -7.79 -13.53
N ALA A 98 21.55 -7.19 -14.52
CA ALA A 98 22.09 -7.16 -15.89
C ALA A 98 23.44 -6.44 -15.95
N GLN A 99 23.61 -5.34 -15.21
CA GLN A 99 24.86 -4.60 -15.11
C GLN A 99 25.96 -5.44 -14.43
N GLU A 100 25.64 -6.15 -13.35
CA GLU A 100 26.59 -7.01 -12.64
C GLU A 100 27.01 -8.22 -13.49
N ILE A 101 26.07 -8.84 -14.21
CA ILE A 101 26.37 -9.91 -15.16
C ILE A 101 27.28 -9.40 -16.28
N ALA A 102 27.02 -8.21 -16.84
CA ALA A 102 27.87 -7.63 -17.88
C ALA A 102 29.30 -7.37 -17.36
N ASN A 103 29.44 -6.90 -16.12
CA ASN A 103 30.74 -6.72 -15.47
C ASN A 103 31.45 -8.06 -15.24
N LEU A 104 30.72 -9.07 -14.74
CA LEU A 104 31.24 -10.42 -14.54
C LEU A 104 31.72 -11.04 -15.86
N THR A 105 30.92 -10.94 -16.94
CA THR A 105 31.30 -11.42 -18.27
C THR A 105 32.53 -10.67 -18.80
N ARG A 106 32.60 -9.34 -18.67
CA ARG A 106 33.79 -8.57 -19.05
C ARG A 106 35.04 -9.04 -18.32
N ASN A 107 34.93 -9.28 -17.01
CA ASN A 107 36.03 -9.77 -16.19
C ASN A 107 36.45 -11.19 -16.60
N GLN A 108 35.51 -12.08 -16.89
CA GLN A 108 35.82 -13.42 -17.40
C GLN A 108 36.52 -13.37 -18.76
N ILE A 109 36.07 -12.51 -19.68
CA ILE A 109 36.74 -12.29 -20.98
C ILE A 109 38.15 -11.74 -20.77
N LEU A 110 38.35 -10.78 -19.87
CA LEU A 110 39.69 -10.26 -19.54
C LEU A 110 40.61 -11.34 -18.98
N VAL A 111 40.11 -12.21 -18.11
CA VAL A 111 40.89 -13.34 -17.56
C VAL A 111 41.26 -14.33 -18.67
N GLN A 112 40.32 -14.71 -19.53
CA GLN A 112 40.59 -15.59 -20.68
C GLN A 112 41.52 -14.97 -21.72
N ALA A 113 41.38 -13.67 -21.98
CA ALA A 113 42.29 -12.92 -22.86
C ALA A 113 43.69 -12.82 -22.24
N SER A 114 43.80 -12.61 -20.93
CA SER A 114 45.08 -12.56 -20.21
C SER A 114 45.79 -13.92 -20.24
N THR A 115 45.08 -15.03 -20.04
CA THR A 115 45.67 -16.37 -20.14
C THR A 115 46.11 -16.70 -21.56
N ALA A 116 45.31 -16.36 -22.58
CA ALA A 116 45.68 -16.51 -23.98
C ALA A 116 46.87 -15.62 -24.38
N MET A 117 46.90 -14.37 -23.92
CA MET A 117 48.03 -13.44 -24.11
C MET A 117 49.32 -13.95 -23.45
N VAL A 118 49.24 -14.52 -22.24
CA VAL A 118 50.41 -15.12 -21.58
C VAL A 118 50.90 -16.35 -22.34
N GLY A 119 50.00 -17.18 -22.87
CA GLY A 119 50.35 -18.29 -23.76
C GLY A 119 51.05 -17.82 -25.03
N GLN A 120 50.52 -16.79 -25.70
CA GLN A 120 51.10 -16.21 -26.91
C GLN A 120 52.43 -15.50 -26.64
N ALA A 121 52.53 -14.77 -25.53
CA ALA A 121 53.76 -14.09 -25.11
C ALA A 121 54.90 -15.07 -24.78
N ASN A 122 54.61 -16.31 -24.38
CA ASN A 122 55.63 -17.36 -24.18
C ASN A 122 56.13 -17.97 -25.51
N LEU A 123 55.33 -17.92 -26.58
CA LEU A 123 55.71 -18.44 -27.90
C LEU A 123 56.56 -17.45 -28.72
N ILE A 124 56.45 -16.15 -28.44
CA ILE A 124 57.23 -15.09 -29.10
C ILE A 124 58.75 -15.25 -28.85
N PRO A 125 59.25 -15.47 -27.61
CA PRO A 125 60.67 -15.71 -27.36
C PRO A 125 61.23 -16.96 -28.07
N GLN A 126 60.45 -18.03 -28.19
CA GLN A 126 60.90 -19.26 -28.87
C GLN A 126 61.06 -19.08 -30.38
N SER A 127 60.20 -18.27 -31.00
CA SER A 127 60.30 -17.95 -32.43
C SER A 127 61.45 -16.98 -32.71
N VAL A 128 61.79 -16.07 -31.78
CA VAL A 128 63.00 -15.24 -31.86
C VAL A 128 64.27 -16.09 -31.70
N LEU A 129 64.27 -17.13 -30.85
CA LEU A 129 65.42 -18.02 -30.68
C LEU A 129 65.68 -18.92 -31.91
N GLN A 130 64.66 -19.21 -32.72
CA GLN A 130 64.83 -19.86 -34.03
C GLN A 130 65.42 -18.94 -35.11
N LEU A 131 65.21 -17.62 -35.00
CA LEU A 131 65.76 -16.62 -35.93
C LEU A 131 67.21 -16.22 -35.62
N LEU A 132 67.71 -16.56 -34.44
CA LEU A 132 69.09 -16.26 -33.98
C LEU A 132 70.04 -17.47 -34.07
N GLN A 133 69.59 -18.59 -34.63
CA GLN A 133 70.41 -19.78 -34.93
C GLN A 133 70.74 -19.88 -36.41
#